data_AF-A0A7L4I8B0-F1
#
_entry.id   AF-A0A7L4I8B0-F1
#
_cell.length_a   1.000
_cell.length_b   1.000
_cell.length_c   1.000
_cell.angle_alpha   90.00
_cell.angle_beta   90.00
_cell.angle_gamma   90.00
#
_symmetry.space_group_name_H-M   'P 1'
#
loop_
_entity.id
_entity.type
_entity.pdbx_description
1 polymer ?
#
loop_
_entity_poly.entity_id
_entity_poly.type
_entity_poly.pdbx_seq_one_letter_code
_entity_poly.pdbx_strand_id
1 'polypeptide(L)'
;NIISGLVFGERFEYGDERFLTLMGLINANWKLMSSTWGQLLFIFPNIMRFVPGPHRQIYANYLRLAEFVGERVQRNRQTLDPQNPRDFIDCFLLKMQQEKGNPDTHFTEDTLSKTTVNLFFAGTETVSSTLKYGLRILLRHPEVEG
;
A
#
# COMPACT_ATOMS: atom_id res chain seq x y z
N ASN A 1 -2.87 -2.62 -10.34
CA ASN A 1 -3.72 -3.76 -10.76
C ASN A 1 -3.10 -5.13 -10.52
N ILE A 2 -1.84 -5.40 -10.91
CA ILE A 2 -1.20 -6.69 -10.59
C ILE A 2 -1.13 -6.92 -9.08
N ILE A 3 -0.55 -5.97 -8.33
CA ILE A 3 -0.47 -6.06 -6.86
C ILE A 3 -1.86 -6.06 -6.20
N SER A 4 -2.84 -5.36 -6.78
CA SER A 4 -4.24 -5.37 -6.32
C SER A 4 -4.84 -6.77 -6.40
N GLY A 5 -4.62 -7.49 -7.50
CA GLY A 5 -5.09 -8.87 -7.66
C GLY A 5 -4.45 -9.83 -6.67
N LEU A 6 -3.16 -9.64 -6.34
CA LEU A 6 -2.48 -10.46 -5.34
C LEU A 6 -2.94 -10.16 -3.91
N VAL A 7 -3.08 -8.87 -3.58
CA VAL A 7 -3.36 -8.43 -2.20
C VAL A 7 -4.85 -8.53 -1.86
N PHE A 8 -5.71 -8.21 -2.81
CA PHE A 8 -7.17 -8.10 -2.62
C PHE A 8 -7.96 -9.09 -3.47
N GLY A 9 -7.33 -9.98 -4.22
CA GLY A 9 -8.03 -10.97 -5.05
C GLY A 9 -8.84 -10.36 -6.20
N GLU A 10 -8.76 -9.05 -6.41
CA GLU A 10 -9.58 -8.32 -7.38
C GLU A 10 -8.73 -7.37 -8.23
N ARG A 11 -9.10 -7.28 -9.51
CA ARG A 11 -8.59 -6.27 -10.43
C ARG A 11 -9.61 -5.14 -10.50
N PHE A 12 -9.14 -3.91 -10.30
CA PHE A 12 -9.99 -2.73 -10.39
C PHE A 12 -10.11 -2.29 -11.84
N GLU A 13 -11.28 -1.79 -12.22
CA GLU A 13 -11.44 -1.08 -13.49
C GLU A 13 -10.67 0.24 -13.45
N TYR A 14 -10.12 0.68 -14.59
CA TYR A 14 -9.33 1.90 -14.64
C TYR A 14 -10.13 3.17 -14.30
N GLY A 15 -11.46 3.13 -14.45
CA GLY A 15 -12.38 4.21 -14.08
C GLY A 15 -12.97 4.11 -12.67
N ASP A 16 -12.62 3.08 -11.88
CA ASP A 16 -13.14 2.94 -10.51
C ASP A 16 -12.64 4.11 -9.63
N GLU A 17 -13.57 4.94 -9.15
CA GLU A 17 -13.26 6.14 -8.37
C GLU A 17 -12.53 5.83 -7.06
N ARG A 18 -12.83 4.69 -6.43
CA ARG A 18 -12.14 4.27 -5.20
C ARG A 18 -10.71 3.90 -5.53
N PHE A 19 -10.50 3.14 -6.61
CA PHE A 19 -9.16 2.79 -7.04
C PHE A 19 -8.34 4.04 -7.40
N LEU A 20 -8.91 4.99 -8.13
CA LEU A 20 -8.27 6.27 -8.45
C LEU A 20 -7.93 7.07 -7.19
N THR A 21 -8.83 7.08 -6.20
CA THR A 21 -8.58 7.72 -4.89
C THR A 21 -7.38 7.10 -4.19
N LEU A 22 -7.31 5.76 -4.13
CA LEU A 22 -6.19 5.04 -3.52
C LEU A 22 -4.86 5.33 -4.23
N MET A 23 -4.86 5.34 -5.57
CA MET A 23 -3.69 5.71 -6.38
C MET A 23 -3.26 7.16 -6.08
N GLY A 24 -4.22 8.07 -5.92
CA GLY A 24 -3.98 9.46 -5.54
C GLY A 24 -3.29 9.59 -4.19
N LEU A 25 -3.75 8.84 -3.18
CA LEU A 25 -3.13 8.81 -1.84
C LEU A 25 -1.69 8.29 -1.88
N ILE A 26 -1.44 7.20 -2.61
CA ILE A 26 -0.10 6.61 -2.78
C ILE A 26 0.85 7.61 -3.43
N ASN A 27 0.46 8.21 -4.55
CA ASN A 27 1.27 9.18 -5.28
C ASN A 27 1.54 10.45 -4.44
N ALA A 28 0.55 10.94 -3.72
CA ALA A 28 0.72 12.08 -2.80
C ALA A 28 1.73 11.76 -1.70
N ASN A 29 1.64 10.57 -1.08
CA ASN A 29 2.59 10.14 -0.06
C ASN A 29 3.99 9.97 -0.62
N TRP A 30 4.15 9.37 -1.79
CA TRP A 30 5.45 9.22 -2.44
C TRP A 30 6.13 10.57 -2.66
N LYS A 31 5.42 11.54 -3.25
CA LYS A 31 5.92 12.90 -3.45
C LYS A 31 6.33 13.57 -2.14
N LEU A 32 5.50 13.45 -1.09
CA LEU A 32 5.80 14.03 0.21
C LEU A 32 7.00 13.35 0.89
N MET A 33 7.09 12.03 0.83
CA MET A 33 8.24 11.28 1.35
C MET A 33 9.54 11.63 0.63
N SER A 34 9.49 11.85 -0.69
CA SER A 34 10.63 12.31 -1.48
C SER A 34 10.97 13.79 -1.32
N SER A 35 10.14 14.57 -0.63
CA SER A 35 10.38 16.00 -0.39
C SER A 35 11.33 16.24 0.79
N THR A 36 11.85 17.47 0.92
CA THR A 36 12.64 17.88 2.09
C THR A 36 11.91 17.65 3.41
N TRP A 37 10.59 17.87 3.46
CA TRP A 37 9.77 17.60 4.65
C TRP A 37 9.74 16.11 5.00
N GLY A 38 9.64 15.23 4.00
CA GLY A 38 9.69 13.78 4.18
C GLY A 38 11.05 13.30 4.67
N GLN A 39 12.14 13.82 4.09
CA GLN A 39 13.49 13.51 4.53
C GLN A 39 13.74 13.96 5.98
N LEU A 40 13.30 15.16 6.35
CA LEU A 40 13.40 15.64 7.73
C LEU A 40 12.58 14.78 8.71
N LEU A 41 11.39 14.35 8.32
CA LEU A 41 10.59 13.41 9.11
C LEU A 41 11.33 12.09 9.34
N PHE A 42 11.99 11.56 8.30
CA PHE A 42 12.75 10.31 8.40
C PHE A 42 13.98 10.43 9.31
N ILE A 43 14.73 11.53 9.21
CA ILE A 43 15.96 11.73 9.98
C ILE A 43 15.66 12.13 11.44
N PHE A 44 14.65 12.98 11.67
CA PHE A 44 14.35 13.55 12.98
C PHE A 44 12.88 13.33 13.42
N PRO A 45 12.39 12.07 13.50
CA PRO A 45 10.98 11.78 13.71
C PRO A 45 10.43 12.36 15.03
N ASN A 46 11.22 12.28 16.11
CA ASN A 46 10.81 12.77 17.44
C ASN A 46 10.59 14.29 17.47
N ILE A 47 11.39 15.05 16.72
CA ILE A 47 11.27 16.51 16.61
C ILE A 47 10.09 16.84 15.69
N MET A 48 10.06 16.19 14.52
CA MET A 48 9.07 16.45 13.48
C MET A 48 7.64 16.12 13.90
N ARG A 49 7.45 15.29 14.94
CA ARG A 49 6.14 15.06 15.57
C ARG A 49 5.50 16.35 16.10
N PHE A 50 6.30 17.28 16.61
CA PHE A 50 5.82 18.54 17.19
C PHE A 50 5.72 19.66 16.16
N VAL A 51 6.48 19.57 15.07
CA VAL A 51 6.51 20.60 14.01
C VAL A 51 5.24 20.50 13.14
N PRO A 52 4.51 21.61 12.89
CA PRO A 52 3.44 21.63 11.89
C PRO A 52 4.05 21.60 10.48
N GLY A 53 3.43 20.86 9.56
CA GLY A 53 3.93 20.78 8.20
C GLY A 53 3.21 19.74 7.34
N PRO A 54 3.52 19.71 6.04
CA PRO A 54 2.87 18.81 5.08
C PRO A 54 3.19 17.34 5.34
N HIS A 55 4.27 17.03 6.06
CA HIS A 55 4.62 15.66 6.46
C HIS A 55 3.53 14.98 7.31
N ARG A 56 2.69 15.74 8.01
CA ARG A 56 1.53 15.19 8.75
C ARG A 56 0.51 14.53 7.83
N GLN A 57 0.45 14.93 6.56
CA GLN A 57 -0.43 14.30 5.56
C GLN A 57 0.00 12.87 5.26
N ILE A 58 1.27 12.50 5.44
CA ILE A 58 1.76 11.13 5.22
C ILE A 58 0.97 10.15 6.09
N TYR A 59 0.84 10.50 7.38
CA TYR A 59 0.07 9.69 8.33
C TYR A 59 -1.44 9.74 8.05
N ALA A 60 -2.00 10.91 7.71
CA ALA A 60 -3.42 11.02 7.37
C ALA A 60 -3.80 10.17 6.14
N ASN A 61 -2.96 10.18 5.11
CA ASN A 61 -3.16 9.36 3.92
C ASN A 61 -2.97 7.86 4.23
N TYR A 62 -2.01 7.51 5.10
CA TYR A 62 -1.86 6.14 5.59
C TYR A 62 -3.13 5.65 6.30
N LEU A 63 -3.74 6.47 7.16
CA LEU A 63 -4.98 6.10 7.85
C LEU A 63 -6.12 5.80 6.87
N ARG A 64 -6.26 6.58 5.80
CA ARG A 64 -7.26 6.31 4.74
C ARG A 64 -6.97 5.02 3.97
N LEU A 65 -5.70 4.72 3.69
CA LEU A 65 -5.31 3.44 3.09
C LEU A 65 -5.60 2.27 4.03
N ALA A 66 -5.32 2.44 5.33
CA ALA A 66 -5.59 1.42 6.35
C ALA A 66 -7.09 1.19 6.56
N GLU A 67 -7.92 2.24 6.47
CA GLU A 67 -9.38 2.15 6.49
C GLU A 67 -9.90 1.28 5.33
N PHE A 68 -9.45 1.55 4.11
CA PHE A 68 -9.78 0.73 2.94
C PHE A 68 -9.37 -0.74 3.13
N VAL A 69 -8.16 -0.98 3.66
CA VAL A 69 -7.71 -2.34 4.00
C VAL A 69 -8.62 -2.97 5.05
N GLY A 70 -9.03 -2.24 6.08
CA GLY A 70 -9.95 -2.71 7.11
C GLY A 70 -11.30 -3.17 6.54
N GLU A 71 -11.90 -2.37 5.65
CA GLU A 71 -13.12 -2.75 4.93
C GLU A 71 -12.94 -4.04 4.13
N ARG A 72 -11.79 -4.19 3.46
CA ARG A 72 -11.48 -5.40 2.69
C ARG A 72 -11.30 -6.60 3.62
N VAL A 73 -10.60 -6.46 4.74
CA VAL A 73 -10.41 -7.51 5.73
C VAL A 73 -11.75 -8.01 6.26
N GLN A 74 -12.71 -7.12 6.53
CA GLN A 74 -14.05 -7.51 6.97
C GLN A 74 -14.79 -8.34 5.91
N ARG A 75 -14.75 -7.91 4.63
CA ARG A 75 -15.33 -8.67 3.51
C ARG A 75 -14.69 -10.04 3.37
N ASN A 76 -13.36 -10.12 3.46
CA ASN A 76 -12.62 -11.37 3.40
C ASN A 76 -13.04 -12.33 4.51
N ARG A 77 -13.17 -11.86 5.76
CA ARG A 77 -13.63 -12.68 6.90
C ARG A 77 -15.01 -13.29 6.70
N GLN A 78 -15.95 -12.53 6.12
CA GLN A 78 -17.32 -13.02 5.89
C GLN A 78 -17.39 -14.17 4.88
N THR A 79 -16.39 -14.28 4.02
CA THR A 79 -16.36 -15.19 2.86
C THR A 79 -15.11 -16.08 2.85
N LEU A 80 -14.44 -16.19 3.99
CA LEU A 80 -13.17 -16.90 4.13
C LEU A 80 -13.41 -18.41 4.01
N ASP A 81 -12.76 -19.03 3.04
CA ASP A 81 -12.70 -20.48 2.88
C ASP A 81 -11.27 -20.97 3.21
N PRO A 82 -11.07 -21.69 4.32
CA PRO A 82 -9.76 -22.23 4.69
C PRO A 82 -9.14 -23.18 3.66
N GLN A 83 -9.95 -23.81 2.80
CA GLN A 83 -9.45 -24.73 1.78
C GLN A 83 -9.03 -24.01 0.49
N ASN A 84 -9.51 -22.78 0.29
CA ASN A 84 -9.29 -22.02 -0.93
C ASN A 84 -9.02 -20.53 -0.63
N PRO A 85 -7.85 -20.19 -0.06
CA PRO A 85 -7.48 -18.80 0.20
C PRO A 85 -7.34 -18.03 -1.12
N ARG A 86 -8.04 -16.90 -1.23
CA ARG A 86 -8.17 -16.16 -2.50
C ARG A 86 -7.05 -15.16 -2.74
N ASP A 87 -6.52 -14.58 -1.67
CA ASP A 87 -5.61 -13.45 -1.71
C ASP A 87 -4.69 -13.40 -0.48
N PHE A 88 -3.79 -12.43 -0.45
CA PHE A 88 -2.88 -12.23 0.69
C PHE A 88 -3.63 -12.09 2.03
N ILE A 89 -4.77 -11.40 2.04
CA ILE A 89 -5.54 -11.16 3.26
C ILE A 89 -6.09 -12.48 3.81
N ASP A 90 -6.67 -13.33 2.96
CA ASP A 90 -7.13 -14.66 3.37
C ASP A 90 -5.99 -15.50 3.94
N CYS A 91 -4.84 -15.55 3.24
CA CYS A 91 -3.65 -16.26 3.71
C CYS A 91 -3.20 -15.78 5.10
N PHE A 92 -3.18 -14.47 5.31
CA PHE A 92 -2.77 -13.88 6.58
C PHE A 92 -3.80 -14.16 7.68
N LEU A 93 -5.10 -14.08 7.39
CA LEU A 93 -6.17 -14.42 8.34
C LEU A 93 -6.08 -15.89 8.79
N LEU A 94 -5.82 -16.82 7.87
CA LEU A 94 -5.62 -18.23 8.21
C LEU A 94 -4.36 -18.42 9.06
N LYS A 95 -3.28 -17.70 8.75
CA LYS A 95 -2.06 -17.74 9.55
C LYS A 95 -2.28 -17.19 10.97
N MET A 96 -3.08 -16.13 11.13
CA MET A 96 -3.52 -15.63 12.45
C MET A 96 -4.29 -16.70 13.24
N GLN A 97 -5.17 -17.47 12.58
CA GLN A 97 -5.90 -18.56 13.23
C GLN A 97 -4.96 -19.69 13.70
N GLN A 98 -3.94 -20.03 12.89
CA GLN A 98 -2.94 -21.05 13.24
C GLN A 98 -2.07 -20.64 14.42
N GLU A 99 -1.79 -19.34 14.58
CA GLU A 99 -0.98 -18.82 15.69
C GLU A 99 -1.79 -18.41 16.92
N LYS A 100 -3.09 -18.72 16.94
CA LYS A 100 -3.96 -18.40 18.07
C LYS A 100 -3.44 -19.06 19.35
N GLY A 101 -3.16 -18.24 20.36
CA GLY A 101 -2.63 -18.70 21.65
C GLY A 101 -1.10 -18.62 21.79
N ASN A 102 -0.38 -18.24 20.74
CA ASN A 102 1.04 -17.90 20.84
C ASN A 102 1.18 -16.44 21.34
N PRO A 103 1.73 -16.19 22.55
CA PRO A 103 1.93 -14.84 23.05
C PRO A 103 2.96 -14.04 22.26
N ASP A 104 3.87 -14.73 21.55
CA ASP A 104 4.96 -14.11 20.76
C ASP A 104 4.59 -13.97 19.27
N THR A 105 3.31 -14.10 18.91
CA THR A 105 2.87 -13.98 17.52
C THR A 105 3.04 -12.56 16.97
N HIS A 106 3.52 -12.47 15.74
CA HIS A 106 3.54 -11.24 14.96
C HIS A 106 2.33 -11.11 14.00
N PHE A 107 1.43 -12.10 13.98
CA PHE A 107 0.24 -12.11 13.13
C PHE A 107 -0.94 -11.51 13.90
N THR A 108 -1.07 -10.19 13.81
CA THR A 108 -2.13 -9.40 14.46
C THR A 108 -2.92 -8.61 13.40
N GLU A 109 -4.07 -8.06 13.77
CA GLU A 109 -4.84 -7.21 12.85
C GLU A 109 -4.07 -5.94 12.45
N ASP A 110 -3.25 -5.41 13.36
CA ASP A 110 -2.41 -4.24 13.10
C ASP A 110 -1.31 -4.57 12.09
N THR A 111 -0.62 -5.71 12.24
CA THR A 111 0.43 -6.12 11.28
C THR A 111 -0.16 -6.56 9.94
N LEU A 112 -1.34 -7.17 9.92
CA LEU A 112 -2.12 -7.42 8.70
C LEU A 112 -2.36 -6.13 7.93
N SER A 113 -2.91 -5.10 8.60
CA SER A 113 -3.21 -3.82 7.97
C SER A 113 -1.95 -3.13 7.45
N LYS A 114 -0.92 -3.00 8.29
CA LYS A 114 0.38 -2.41 7.93
C LYS A 114 1.03 -3.11 6.75
N THR A 115 1.09 -4.44 6.77
CA THR A 115 1.74 -5.22 5.72
C THR A 115 0.98 -5.12 4.40
N THR A 116 -0.35 -5.19 4.45
CA THR A 116 -1.21 -5.01 3.27
C THR A 116 -1.02 -3.64 2.63
N VAL A 117 -1.04 -2.55 3.43
CA VAL A 117 -0.80 -1.19 2.93
C VAL A 117 0.62 -1.08 2.35
N ASN A 118 1.63 -1.64 3.02
CA ASN A 118 3.01 -1.61 2.56
C ASN A 118 3.18 -2.31 1.20
N LEU A 119 2.66 -3.53 1.05
CA LEU A 119 2.70 -4.28 -0.21
C LEU A 119 2.02 -3.51 -1.34
N PHE A 120 0.83 -2.96 -1.07
CA PHE A 120 0.09 -2.20 -2.06
C PHE A 120 0.79 -0.90 -2.47
N PHE A 121 1.33 -0.15 -1.51
CA PHE A 121 2.09 1.08 -1.76
C PHE A 121 3.37 0.79 -2.58
N ALA A 122 4.20 -0.13 -2.10
CA ALA A 122 5.48 -0.46 -2.71
C ALA A 122 5.32 -1.01 -4.13
N GLY A 123 4.38 -1.94 -4.33
CA GLY A 123 4.14 -2.58 -5.63
C GLY A 123 3.47 -1.68 -6.66
N THR A 124 2.84 -0.57 -6.25
CA THR A 124 2.15 0.34 -7.15
C THR A 124 3.08 1.45 -7.65
N GLU A 125 3.67 2.21 -6.72
CA GLU A 125 4.33 3.47 -7.09
C GLU A 125 5.67 3.23 -7.78
N THR A 126 6.48 2.29 -7.28
CA THR A 126 7.82 2.01 -7.81
C THR A 126 7.75 1.59 -9.29
N VAL A 127 6.86 0.65 -9.62
CA VAL A 127 6.65 0.17 -10.99
C VAL A 127 6.06 1.27 -11.87
N SER A 128 5.05 2.00 -11.38
CA SER A 128 4.41 3.11 -12.10
C SER A 128 5.41 4.21 -12.47
N SER A 129 6.20 4.65 -11.49
CA SER A 129 7.28 5.62 -11.69
C SER A 129 8.33 5.10 -12.66
N THR A 130 8.80 3.86 -12.49
CA THR A 130 9.81 3.26 -13.39
C THR A 130 9.35 3.22 -14.84
N LEU A 131 8.11 2.78 -15.10
CA LEU A 131 7.54 2.75 -16.44
C LEU A 131 7.40 4.16 -17.03
N LYS A 132 6.93 5.13 -16.25
CA LYS A 132 6.84 6.54 -16.70
C LYS A 132 8.20 7.11 -17.09
N TYR A 133 9.23 6.86 -16.28
CA TYR A 133 10.59 7.30 -16.59
C TYR A 133 11.18 6.54 -17.78
N GLY A 134 10.97 5.23 -17.88
CA GLY A 134 11.41 4.41 -19.00
C GLY A 134 10.84 4.90 -20.33
N LEU A 135 9.52 5.12 -20.40
CA LEU A 135 8.87 5.69 -21.58
C LEU A 135 9.40 7.09 -21.91
N ARG A 136 9.62 7.94 -20.91
CA ARG A 136 10.21 9.26 -21.11
C ARG A 136 11.63 9.20 -21.68
N ILE A 137 12.42 8.21 -21.28
CA ILE A 137 13.77 7.99 -21.80
C ILE A 137 13.71 7.54 -23.26
N LEU A 138 12.84 6.57 -23.58
CA LEU A 138 12.64 6.08 -24.96
C LEU A 138 12.24 7.21 -25.91
N LEU A 139 11.29 8.06 -25.51
CA LEU A 139 10.87 9.23 -26.30
C LEU A 139 12.01 10.25 -26.55
N ARG A 140 13.03 10.29 -25.69
CA ARG A 140 14.19 11.17 -25.84
C ARG A 140 15.29 10.54 -26.69
N HIS A 141 15.30 9.21 -26.79
CA HIS A 141 16.32 8.39 -27.45
C HIS A 141 15.66 7.45 -28.47
N PRO A 142 15.05 7.99 -29.55
CA PRO A 142 14.36 7.19 -30.56
C PRO A 142 15.28 6.16 -31.24
N GLU A 143 16.59 6.38 -31.21
CA GLU A 143 17.61 5.44 -31.68
C GLU A 143 17.70 4.12 -30.88
N VAL A 144 17.13 4.08 -29.67
CA VAL A 144 17.10 2.88 -28.79
C VAL A 144 15.80 2.08 -28.98
N GLU A 145 14.76 2.69 -29.53
CA GLU A 145 13.45 2.04 -29.78
C GLU A 145 13.43 1.21 -31.09
N GLY A 146 14.47 1.36 -31.92
CA GLY A 146 14.64 0.69 -33.22
C GLY A 146 15.28 -0.69 -33.17
#